data_AF-A0A0F9SY61-F1
#
_entry.id   AF-A0A0F9SY61-F1
#
_cell.length_a   1.000
_cell.length_b   1.000
_cell.length_c   1.000
_cell.angle_alpha   90.00
_cell.angle_beta   90.00
_cell.angle_gamma   90.00
#
_symmetry.space_group_name_H-M   'P 1'
#
loop_
_entity.id
_entity.type
_entity.pdbx_description
1 polymer ?
#
loop_
_entity_poly.entity_id
_entity_poly.type
_entity_poly.pdbx_seq_one_letter_code
_entity_poly.pdbx_strand_id
1 'polypeptide(L)'
;MDFDVNRTRLGQPDMFFRFRVPEEGILLTKANLNPEVMLLIVERNNTHRALLLRQMAYHHVAQGELEGEPFVATFCGICHSGVVLVPLIDEELYHFSAGGLYDGTVLLIDDESNTYWNHMTGEAVYGPLKGKKLKMSPLRIMNVQSALEEDANTTISISKFKSMKSRIFGWIGKKFLYGKGYFPPGFHKTMGKSDDRLPEMTNGLGIMIENIRRFYPLDVIGDGIKEEVLGHNLIIKIRTFDKVPFAKWLDSEEYPPQLFCRWYGFSYTFPNCEIFEGIDN
;
A
#
# COMPACT_ATOMS: atom_id res chain seq x y z
N MET A 1 8.65 -9.48 -15.94
CA MET A 1 8.88 -10.91 -15.63
C MET A 1 7.50 -11.57 -15.62
N ASP A 2 7.34 -12.73 -16.26
CA ASP A 2 6.03 -13.38 -16.35
C ASP A 2 5.59 -13.96 -15.00
N PHE A 3 4.28 -13.91 -14.75
CA PHE A 3 3.67 -14.50 -13.55
C PHE A 3 3.86 -16.02 -13.52
N ASP A 4 4.49 -16.53 -12.46
CA ASP A 4 4.73 -17.97 -12.28
C ASP A 4 3.79 -18.57 -11.23
N VAL A 5 2.76 -19.27 -11.72
CA VAL A 5 1.74 -19.89 -10.86
C VAL A 5 2.31 -20.90 -9.87
N ASN A 6 3.46 -21.52 -10.15
CA ASN A 6 4.05 -22.54 -9.27
C ASN A 6 4.64 -21.95 -7.98
N ARG A 7 4.92 -20.64 -7.97
CA ARG A 7 5.42 -19.92 -6.79
C ARG A 7 4.31 -19.18 -6.05
N THR A 8 3.06 -19.45 -6.40
CA THR A 8 1.90 -18.82 -5.76
C THR A 8 1.35 -19.67 -4.62
N ARG A 9 0.59 -19.01 -3.74
CA ARG A 9 -0.44 -19.67 -2.94
C ARG A 9 -1.77 -19.02 -3.29
N LEU A 10 -2.47 -19.61 -4.24
CA LEU A 10 -3.82 -19.17 -4.61
C LEU A 10 -4.83 -19.74 -3.60
N GLY A 11 -5.76 -18.89 -3.19
CA GLY A 11 -6.89 -19.21 -2.33
C GLY A 11 -8.19 -18.77 -3.00
N GLN A 12 -9.29 -18.87 -2.27
CA GLN A 12 -10.60 -18.41 -2.72
C GLN A 12 -10.85 -16.98 -2.22
N PRO A 13 -11.87 -16.28 -2.76
CA PRO A 13 -12.29 -15.00 -2.23
C PRO A 13 -12.51 -15.05 -0.70
N ASP A 14 -12.20 -13.94 -0.05
CA ASP A 14 -12.28 -13.77 1.41
C ASP A 14 -11.45 -14.78 2.23
N MET A 15 -10.29 -15.23 1.71
CA MET A 15 -9.26 -15.89 2.53
C MET A 15 -8.93 -15.06 3.78
N PHE A 16 -8.92 -13.73 3.62
CA PHE A 16 -9.13 -12.76 4.69
C PHE A 16 -10.37 -11.94 4.36
N PHE A 17 -11.30 -11.84 5.31
CA PHE A 17 -12.54 -11.07 5.10
C PHE A 17 -12.22 -9.63 4.72
N ARG A 18 -12.70 -9.17 3.57
CA ARG A 18 -12.56 -7.77 3.17
C ARG A 18 -13.30 -6.83 4.13
N PHE A 19 -12.77 -5.63 4.33
CA PHE A 19 -13.45 -4.59 5.08
C PHE A 19 -14.38 -3.80 4.14
N ARG A 20 -15.69 -3.98 4.28
CA ARG A 20 -16.69 -3.13 3.62
C ARG A 20 -16.75 -1.78 4.33
N VAL A 21 -16.23 -0.74 3.69
CA VAL A 21 -16.17 0.61 4.26
C VAL A 21 -17.55 1.25 4.14
N PRO A 22 -18.16 1.70 5.25
CA PRO A 22 -19.43 2.40 5.20
C PRO A 22 -19.24 3.77 4.54
N GLU A 23 -20.29 4.23 3.86
CA GLU A 23 -20.36 5.57 3.26
C GLU A 23 -20.07 6.65 4.31
N GLU A 24 -20.73 6.58 5.46
CA GLU A 24 -20.48 7.48 6.58
C GLU A 24 -19.22 7.13 7.38
N GLY A 25 -18.41 8.16 7.67
CA GLY A 25 -17.23 8.07 8.52
C GLY A 25 -17.40 8.84 9.81
N ILE A 26 -16.60 8.49 10.82
CA ILE A 26 -16.53 9.27 12.07
C ILE A 26 -15.47 10.35 11.87
N LEU A 27 -15.73 11.60 12.24
CA LEU A 27 -14.67 12.62 12.22
C LEU A 27 -13.47 12.16 13.06
N LEU A 28 -12.26 12.23 12.53
CA LEU A 28 -11.07 11.67 13.18
C LEU A 28 -10.83 12.28 14.57
N THR A 29 -11.07 13.58 14.72
CA THR A 29 -11.03 14.28 16.02
C THR A 29 -12.01 13.72 17.04
N LYS A 30 -13.16 13.18 16.62
CA LYS A 30 -14.18 12.54 17.49
C LYS A 30 -13.87 11.07 17.79
N ALA A 31 -12.99 10.43 17.04
CA ALA A 31 -12.64 9.03 17.25
C ALA A 31 -11.75 8.81 18.49
N ASN A 32 -11.17 9.88 19.05
CA ASN A 32 -10.36 9.88 20.28
C ASN A 32 -9.25 8.81 20.29
N LEU A 33 -8.54 8.69 19.16
CA LEU A 33 -7.42 7.76 18.99
C LEU A 33 -6.13 8.37 19.54
N ASN A 34 -5.20 7.51 19.98
CA ASN A 34 -3.86 7.95 20.35
C ASN A 34 -3.17 8.60 19.10
N PRO A 35 -2.48 9.75 19.26
CA PRO A 35 -1.86 10.50 18.15
C PRO A 35 -0.86 9.69 17.29
N GLU A 36 -0.23 8.66 17.86
CA GLU A 36 0.77 7.81 17.20
C GLU A 36 0.16 6.63 16.41
N VAL A 37 -1.17 6.46 16.45
CA VAL A 37 -1.84 5.37 15.73
C VAL A 37 -1.66 5.59 14.23
N MET A 38 -1.09 4.59 13.55
CA MET A 38 -0.91 4.63 12.09
C MET A 38 -2.21 4.35 11.33
N LEU A 39 -2.39 5.11 10.26
CA LEU A 39 -3.54 5.16 9.38
C LEU A 39 -3.09 4.94 7.93
N LEU A 40 -4.00 4.41 7.13
CA LEU A 40 -3.99 4.56 5.69
C LEU A 40 -5.02 5.63 5.33
N ILE A 41 -4.62 6.65 4.57
CA ILE A 41 -5.51 7.73 4.12
C ILE A 41 -5.87 7.47 2.66
N VAL A 42 -7.16 7.26 2.43
CA VAL A 42 -7.79 7.24 1.11
C VAL A 42 -8.27 8.65 0.81
N GLU A 43 -7.96 9.14 -0.39
CA GLU A 43 -8.43 10.44 -0.88
C GLU A 43 -9.26 10.26 -2.15
N ARG A 44 -10.42 10.93 -2.19
CA ARG A 44 -11.28 11.11 -3.37
C ARG A 44 -11.84 12.51 -3.35
N ASN A 45 -11.71 13.26 -4.46
CA ASN A 45 -12.22 14.64 -4.58
C ASN A 45 -11.85 15.55 -3.38
N ASN A 46 -10.60 15.51 -2.93
CA ASN A 46 -10.07 16.22 -1.74
C ASN A 46 -10.72 15.83 -0.39
N THR A 47 -11.59 14.82 -0.36
CA THR A 47 -12.13 14.25 0.88
C THR A 47 -11.24 13.09 1.34
N HIS A 48 -10.90 13.09 2.63
CA HIS A 48 -10.06 12.08 3.25
C HIS A 48 -10.84 11.09 4.12
N ARG A 49 -10.61 9.80 3.87
CA ARG A 49 -11.06 8.69 4.70
C ARG A 49 -9.88 7.88 5.21
N ALA A 50 -9.67 7.90 6.51
CA ALA A 50 -8.70 7.09 7.21
C ALA A 50 -9.21 5.66 7.47
N LEU A 51 -8.29 4.71 7.41
CA LEU A 51 -8.45 3.32 7.81
C LEU A 51 -7.34 2.96 8.80
N LEU A 52 -7.66 2.21 9.86
CA LEU A 52 -6.64 1.78 10.82
C LEU A 52 -5.66 0.80 10.14
N LEU A 53 -4.38 1.18 10.05
CA LEU A 53 -3.34 0.35 9.41
C LEU A 53 -3.29 -1.04 10.04
N ARG A 54 -3.47 -1.14 11.37
CA ARG A 54 -3.50 -2.42 12.09
C ARG A 54 -4.67 -3.32 11.67
N GLN A 55 -5.84 -2.75 11.34
CA GLN A 55 -6.98 -3.54 10.85
C GLN A 55 -6.73 -3.96 9.40
N MET A 56 -6.13 -3.08 8.60
CA MET A 56 -5.75 -3.35 7.22
C MET A 56 -4.66 -4.42 7.10
N ALA A 57 -3.78 -4.54 8.08
CA ALA A 57 -2.82 -5.65 8.13
C ALA A 57 -3.49 -7.04 8.19
N TYR A 58 -4.70 -7.13 8.75
CA TYR A 58 -5.49 -8.37 8.76
C TYR A 58 -6.40 -8.47 7.55
N HIS A 59 -7.18 -7.42 7.27
CA HIS A 59 -8.17 -7.44 6.19
C HIS A 59 -7.53 -7.49 4.81
N HIS A 60 -6.34 -6.91 4.67
CA HIS A 60 -5.61 -6.67 3.43
C HIS A 60 -6.33 -5.80 2.39
N VAL A 61 -7.65 -5.83 2.36
CA VAL A 61 -8.52 -5.15 1.41
C VAL A 61 -9.64 -4.46 2.16
N ALA A 62 -9.87 -3.19 1.84
CA ALA A 62 -11.02 -2.43 2.24
C ALA A 62 -11.62 -1.79 0.99
N GLN A 63 -12.92 -1.93 0.80
CA GLN A 63 -13.61 -1.43 -0.38
C GLN A 63 -14.84 -0.65 0.04
N GLY A 64 -15.09 0.46 -0.64
CA GLY A 64 -16.25 1.31 -0.42
C GLY A 64 -16.29 2.45 -1.42
N GLU A 65 -16.99 3.51 -1.06
CA GLU A 65 -17.17 4.71 -1.86
C GLU A 65 -16.86 5.94 -1.03
N LEU A 66 -16.35 6.98 -1.68
CA LEU A 66 -16.11 8.30 -1.08
C LEU A 66 -16.38 9.37 -2.12
N GLU A 67 -17.27 10.32 -1.81
CA GLU A 67 -17.71 11.37 -2.75
C GLU A 67 -18.23 10.82 -4.09
N GLY A 68 -19.00 9.72 -4.07
CA GLY A 68 -19.51 9.09 -5.30
C GLY A 68 -18.48 8.24 -6.05
N GLU A 69 -17.21 8.22 -5.62
CA GLU A 69 -16.15 7.49 -6.30
C GLU A 69 -15.80 6.17 -5.59
N PRO A 70 -15.92 5.01 -6.27
CA PRO A 70 -15.57 3.74 -5.68
C PRO A 70 -14.06 3.62 -5.51
N PHE A 71 -13.66 2.95 -4.44
CA PHE A 71 -12.26 2.67 -4.17
C PHE A 71 -12.06 1.30 -3.55
N VAL A 72 -10.90 0.71 -3.81
CA VAL A 72 -10.37 -0.41 -3.04
C VAL A 72 -9.00 -0.03 -2.49
N ALA A 73 -8.90 0.11 -1.18
CA ALA A 73 -7.66 0.31 -0.45
C ALA A 73 -7.05 -1.04 -0.10
N THR A 74 -5.78 -1.24 -0.42
CA THR A 74 -5.07 -2.49 -0.16
C THR A 74 -3.86 -2.24 0.72
N PHE A 75 -3.50 -3.24 1.52
CA PHE A 75 -2.30 -3.18 2.36
C PHE A 75 -1.71 -4.56 2.60
N CYS A 76 -0.40 -4.70 2.37
CA CYS A 76 0.35 -5.89 2.72
C CYS A 76 1.22 -5.61 3.95
N GLY A 77 0.90 -6.24 5.08
CA GLY A 77 1.64 -6.01 6.33
C GLY A 77 3.12 -6.43 6.30
N ILE A 78 3.54 -7.29 5.37
CA ILE A 78 4.92 -7.79 5.30
C ILE A 78 5.78 -6.94 4.35
N CYS A 79 5.31 -6.57 3.16
CA CYS A 79 6.07 -5.62 2.33
C CYS A 79 5.80 -4.16 2.71
N HIS A 80 4.88 -3.92 3.65
CA HIS A 80 4.48 -2.60 4.16
C HIS A 80 3.87 -1.68 3.08
N SER A 81 3.55 -2.21 1.90
CA SER A 81 2.98 -1.43 0.81
C SER A 81 1.46 -1.34 0.93
N GLY A 82 0.92 -0.16 0.62
CA GLY A 82 -0.50 0.06 0.46
C GLY A 82 -0.78 0.99 -0.71
N VAL A 83 -1.89 0.75 -1.41
CA VAL A 83 -2.33 1.56 -2.55
C VAL A 83 -3.84 1.67 -2.55
N VAL A 84 -4.37 2.65 -3.26
CA VAL A 84 -5.79 2.74 -3.62
C VAL A 84 -5.94 2.39 -5.10
N LEU A 85 -6.88 1.54 -5.44
CA LEU A 85 -7.27 1.25 -6.82
C LEU A 85 -8.72 1.69 -7.05
N VAL A 86 -9.04 2.04 -8.29
CA VAL A 86 -10.42 2.26 -8.76
C VAL A 86 -10.95 0.91 -9.24
N PRO A 87 -11.94 0.30 -8.57
CA PRO A 87 -12.41 -1.05 -8.86
C PRO A 87 -13.40 -1.09 -10.04
N LEU A 88 -13.10 -0.36 -11.11
CA LEU A 88 -13.91 -0.30 -12.33
C LEU A 88 -13.16 -0.96 -13.48
N ILE A 89 -13.80 -1.90 -14.16
CA ILE A 89 -13.29 -2.56 -15.36
C ILE A 89 -14.35 -2.42 -16.44
N ASP A 90 -14.01 -1.70 -17.52
CA ASP A 90 -14.96 -1.40 -18.60
C ASP A 90 -16.27 -0.79 -18.03
N GLU A 91 -16.12 0.16 -17.09
CA GLU A 91 -17.19 0.87 -16.34
C GLU A 91 -18.00 0.04 -15.33
N GLU A 92 -17.78 -1.26 -15.25
CA GLU A 92 -18.46 -2.13 -14.29
C GLU A 92 -17.72 -2.19 -12.95
N LEU A 93 -18.47 -2.22 -11.84
CA LEU A 93 -17.93 -2.30 -10.48
C LEU A 93 -17.57 -3.74 -10.11
N TYR A 94 -16.32 -3.94 -9.70
CA TYR A 94 -15.79 -5.23 -9.25
C TYR A 94 -15.55 -5.27 -7.75
N HIS A 95 -15.66 -6.45 -7.14
CA HIS A 95 -15.52 -6.65 -5.71
C HIS A 95 -14.29 -7.47 -5.38
N PHE A 96 -13.35 -6.86 -4.66
CA PHE A 96 -12.05 -7.46 -4.38
C PHE A 96 -11.92 -7.97 -2.95
N SER A 97 -11.14 -9.02 -2.78
CA SER A 97 -10.64 -9.51 -1.49
C SER A 97 -9.20 -9.99 -1.60
N ALA A 98 -8.58 -10.34 -0.47
CA ALA A 98 -7.28 -11.01 -0.51
C ALA A 98 -7.48 -12.47 -0.91
N GLY A 99 -6.93 -12.84 -2.07
CA GLY A 99 -7.11 -14.17 -2.67
C GLY A 99 -5.86 -15.01 -2.71
N GLY A 100 -4.67 -14.46 -2.45
CA GLY A 100 -3.46 -15.28 -2.50
C GLY A 100 -2.18 -14.56 -2.12
N LEU A 101 -1.07 -15.24 -2.39
CA LEU A 101 0.29 -14.71 -2.23
C LEU A 101 1.15 -15.04 -3.45
N TYR A 102 1.93 -14.07 -3.89
CA TYR A 102 2.96 -14.23 -4.92
C TYR A 102 4.11 -13.24 -4.65
N ASP A 103 5.35 -13.71 -4.77
CA ASP A 103 6.56 -12.93 -4.46
C ASP A 103 6.54 -12.27 -3.07
N GLY A 104 5.90 -12.95 -2.11
CA GLY A 104 5.78 -12.45 -0.74
C GLY A 104 4.89 -11.20 -0.60
N THR A 105 4.01 -10.98 -1.58
CA THR A 105 3.05 -9.88 -1.62
C THR A 105 1.63 -10.44 -1.73
N VAL A 106 0.63 -9.68 -1.27
CA VAL A 106 -0.77 -10.13 -1.36
C VAL A 106 -1.24 -10.07 -2.81
N LEU A 107 -1.88 -11.13 -3.27
CA LEU A 107 -2.69 -11.12 -4.49
C LEU A 107 -4.13 -10.80 -4.11
N LEU A 108 -4.72 -9.88 -4.84
CA LEU A 108 -6.16 -9.65 -4.80
C LEU A 108 -6.86 -10.70 -5.67
N ILE A 109 -8.12 -10.96 -5.38
CA ILE A 109 -9.03 -11.72 -6.25
C ILE A 109 -10.35 -10.95 -6.34
N ASP A 110 -10.93 -10.88 -7.54
CA ASP A 110 -12.27 -10.34 -7.75
C ASP A 110 -13.35 -11.43 -7.75
N ASP A 111 -14.56 -11.08 -7.31
CA ASP A 111 -15.68 -12.03 -7.21
C ASP A 111 -16.31 -12.33 -8.58
N GLU A 112 -16.28 -11.37 -9.49
CA GLU A 112 -17.00 -11.39 -10.78
C GLU A 112 -16.38 -12.39 -11.77
N SER A 113 -15.05 -12.46 -11.81
CA SER A 113 -14.29 -13.27 -12.76
C SER A 113 -13.32 -14.26 -12.12
N ASN A 114 -13.10 -14.16 -10.80
CA ASN A 114 -12.06 -14.91 -10.08
C ASN A 114 -10.66 -14.71 -10.68
N THR A 115 -10.38 -13.51 -11.19
CA THR A 115 -9.04 -13.11 -11.64
C THR A 115 -8.21 -12.66 -10.45
N TYR A 116 -6.92 -12.97 -10.47
CA TYR A 116 -5.95 -12.57 -9.47
C TYR A 116 -5.17 -11.35 -9.95
N TRP A 117 -4.98 -10.41 -9.04
CA TRP A 117 -4.41 -9.11 -9.34
C TRP A 117 -3.23 -8.80 -8.42
N ASN A 118 -2.17 -8.24 -8.99
CA ASN A 118 -1.07 -7.72 -8.20
C ASN A 118 -1.53 -6.43 -7.52
N HIS A 119 -1.52 -6.41 -6.18
CA HIS A 119 -2.11 -5.30 -5.45
C HIS A 119 -1.37 -3.97 -5.61
N MET A 120 -0.06 -3.98 -5.85
CA MET A 120 0.75 -2.76 -5.98
C MET A 120 0.64 -2.12 -7.37
N THR A 121 0.39 -2.91 -8.41
CA THR A 121 0.30 -2.42 -9.79
C THR A 121 -1.12 -2.29 -10.29
N GLY A 122 -2.08 -2.96 -9.65
CA GLY A 122 -3.46 -3.08 -10.13
C GLY A 122 -3.58 -3.95 -11.39
N GLU A 123 -2.55 -4.71 -11.77
CA GLU A 123 -2.55 -5.55 -12.97
C GLU A 123 -3.13 -6.94 -12.68
N ALA A 124 -4.02 -7.41 -13.56
CA ALA A 124 -4.49 -8.79 -13.58
C ALA A 124 -3.37 -9.72 -14.06
N VAL A 125 -2.88 -10.58 -13.18
CA VAL A 125 -1.73 -11.44 -13.45
C VAL A 125 -2.11 -12.87 -13.81
N TYR A 126 -3.29 -13.33 -13.38
CA TYR A 126 -3.75 -14.70 -13.60
C TYR A 126 -5.28 -14.82 -13.56
N GLY A 127 -5.89 -15.45 -14.57
CA GLY A 127 -7.34 -15.61 -14.68
C GLY A 127 -7.91 -14.98 -15.96
N PRO A 128 -9.25 -14.96 -16.12
CA PRO A 128 -9.91 -14.51 -17.34
C PRO A 128 -9.57 -13.08 -17.78
N LEU A 129 -9.29 -12.17 -16.84
CA LEU A 129 -9.02 -10.77 -17.13
C LEU A 129 -7.52 -10.43 -17.21
N LYS A 130 -6.63 -11.44 -17.34
CA LYS A 130 -5.18 -11.26 -17.39
C LYS A 130 -4.77 -10.14 -18.36
N GLY A 131 -3.92 -9.22 -17.89
CA GLY A 131 -3.41 -8.08 -18.64
C GLY A 131 -4.24 -6.79 -18.49
N LYS A 132 -5.48 -6.87 -17.98
CA LYS A 132 -6.24 -5.66 -17.58
C LYS A 132 -5.55 -4.96 -16.40
N LYS A 133 -5.77 -3.65 -16.28
CA LYS A 133 -5.19 -2.81 -15.22
C LYS A 133 -6.23 -1.90 -14.60
N LEU A 134 -6.25 -1.86 -13.27
CA LEU A 134 -7.03 -0.91 -12.50
C LEU A 134 -6.28 0.42 -12.41
N LYS A 135 -7.03 1.53 -12.45
CA LYS A 135 -6.44 2.86 -12.19
C LYS A 135 -5.99 2.92 -10.73
N MET A 136 -4.75 3.34 -10.50
CA MET A 136 -4.21 3.54 -9.16
C MET A 136 -4.36 4.99 -8.72
N SER A 137 -4.62 5.20 -7.44
CA SER A 137 -4.54 6.48 -6.75
C SER A 137 -3.52 6.36 -5.60
N PRO A 138 -2.73 7.40 -5.31
CA PRO A 138 -1.85 7.40 -4.16
C PRO A 138 -2.61 7.12 -2.86
N LEU A 139 -1.96 6.37 -1.97
CA LEU A 139 -2.39 6.16 -0.60
C LEU A 139 -1.33 6.77 0.32
N ARG A 140 -1.75 7.55 1.31
CA ARG A 140 -0.82 8.07 2.30
C ARG A 140 -0.82 7.21 3.55
N ILE A 141 0.36 6.89 4.05
CA ILE A 141 0.54 6.27 5.37
C ILE A 141 1.00 7.36 6.33
N MET A 142 0.29 7.52 7.45
CA MET A 142 0.62 8.54 8.45
C MET A 142 0.00 8.22 9.80
N ASN A 143 0.46 8.87 10.86
CA ASN A 143 -0.19 8.77 12.17
C ASN A 143 -1.39 9.73 12.29
N VAL A 144 -2.20 9.55 13.34
CA VAL A 144 -3.36 10.41 13.65
C VAL A 144 -2.96 11.88 13.76
N GLN A 145 -1.82 12.19 14.40
CA GLN A 145 -1.35 13.56 14.52
C GLN A 145 -1.13 14.21 13.16
N SER A 146 -0.35 13.56 12.29
CA SER A 146 -0.02 14.07 10.96
C SER A 146 -1.26 14.20 10.08
N ALA A 147 -2.21 13.26 10.20
CA ALA A 147 -3.47 13.33 9.47
C ALA A 147 -4.33 14.54 9.88
N LEU A 148 -4.37 14.87 11.17
CA LEU A 148 -5.11 16.03 11.66
C LEU A 148 -4.42 17.36 11.36
N GLU A 149 -3.09 17.37 11.25
CA GLU A 149 -2.32 18.53 10.79
C GLU A 149 -2.50 18.78 9.29
N GLU A 150 -2.62 17.71 8.49
CA GLU A 150 -2.88 17.80 7.06
C GLU A 150 -4.34 18.18 6.75
N ASP A 151 -5.31 17.50 7.37
CA ASP A 151 -6.74 17.78 7.20
C ASP A 151 -7.54 17.43 8.47
N ALA A 152 -7.98 18.46 9.19
CA ALA A 152 -8.82 18.34 10.38
C ALA A 152 -10.22 17.76 10.10
N ASN A 153 -10.67 17.77 8.84
CA ASN A 153 -11.95 17.19 8.41
C ASN A 153 -11.83 15.70 8.04
N THR A 154 -10.63 15.12 8.10
CA THR A 154 -10.42 13.69 7.87
C THR A 154 -11.42 12.86 8.67
N THR A 155 -12.12 11.96 7.99
CA THR A 155 -13.01 10.99 8.62
C THR A 155 -12.32 9.64 8.74
N ILE A 156 -12.78 8.76 9.62
CA ILE A 156 -12.23 7.41 9.81
C ILE A 156 -13.33 6.36 9.76
N SER A 157 -13.03 5.24 9.14
CA SER A 157 -13.83 4.02 9.22
C SER A 157 -13.09 2.94 9.99
N ILE A 158 -13.74 2.41 11.02
CA ILE A 158 -13.19 1.38 11.91
C ILE A 158 -13.97 0.10 11.67
N SER A 159 -13.29 -0.98 11.29
CA SER A 159 -13.91 -2.28 11.09
C SER A 159 -14.46 -2.80 12.42
N LYS A 160 -15.74 -3.23 12.41
CA LYS A 160 -16.40 -3.87 13.56
C LYS A 160 -16.07 -5.36 13.67
N PHE A 161 -15.34 -5.93 12.70
CA PHE A 161 -15.02 -7.34 12.66
C PHE A 161 -14.16 -7.75 13.86
N LYS A 162 -14.63 -8.76 14.60
CA LYS A 162 -13.92 -9.33 15.74
C LYS A 162 -13.85 -10.84 15.55
N SER A 163 -12.64 -11.36 15.35
CA SER A 163 -12.38 -12.79 15.40
C SER A 163 -11.18 -13.09 16.27
N MET A 164 -11.10 -14.31 16.83
CA MET A 164 -9.93 -14.76 17.59
C MET A 164 -8.66 -14.64 16.74
N LYS A 165 -8.75 -15.00 15.44
CA LYS A 165 -7.68 -14.83 14.45
C LYS A 165 -7.26 -13.35 14.30
N SER A 166 -8.21 -12.43 14.13
CA SER A 166 -7.92 -10.99 13.99
C SER A 166 -7.27 -10.40 15.26
N ARG A 167 -7.67 -10.85 16.46
CA ARG A 167 -7.04 -10.45 17.72
C ARG A 167 -5.59 -10.92 17.82
N ILE A 168 -5.34 -12.20 17.50
CA ILE A 168 -3.98 -12.78 17.49
C ILE A 168 -3.12 -12.07 16.45
N PHE A 169 -3.64 -11.91 15.23
CA PHE A 169 -2.95 -11.21 14.14
C PHE A 169 -2.63 -9.76 14.52
N GLY A 170 -3.55 -9.08 15.19
CA GLY A 170 -3.34 -7.73 15.70
C GLY A 170 -2.27 -7.64 16.78
N TRP A 171 -2.11 -8.64 17.64
CA TRP A 171 -1.08 -8.67 18.70
C TRP A 171 0.31 -8.97 18.11
N ILE A 172 0.39 -10.02 17.30
CA ILE A 172 1.58 -10.44 16.55
C ILE A 172 2.03 -9.30 15.61
N GLY A 173 1.10 -8.74 14.86
CA GLY A 173 1.34 -7.70 13.85
C GLY A 173 1.98 -6.42 14.38
N LYS A 174 1.78 -6.05 15.67
CA LYS A 174 2.38 -4.81 16.22
C LYS A 174 3.91 -4.85 16.15
N LYS A 175 4.54 -6.01 16.36
CA LYS A 175 6.00 -6.16 16.29
C LYS A 175 6.53 -6.20 14.85
N PHE A 176 5.71 -6.66 13.90
CA PHE A 176 6.09 -6.86 12.50
C PHE A 176 5.83 -5.65 11.61
N LEU A 177 4.77 -4.89 11.90
CA LEU A 177 4.37 -3.69 11.16
C LEU A 177 5.27 -2.50 11.47
N TYR A 178 5.70 -2.36 12.74
CA TYR A 178 6.44 -1.20 13.24
C TYR A 178 7.92 -1.51 13.59
N GLY A 179 8.41 -2.70 13.22
CA GLY A 179 9.78 -3.15 13.50
C GLY A 179 10.62 -3.40 12.24
N LYS A 180 11.79 -4.02 12.38
CA LYS A 180 12.73 -4.38 11.29
C LYS A 180 12.18 -5.38 10.25
N GLY A 181 10.90 -5.75 10.33
CA GLY A 181 10.30 -6.80 9.51
C GLY A 181 10.70 -8.22 9.90
N TYR A 182 9.91 -9.19 9.47
CA TYR A 182 10.16 -10.61 9.67
C TYR A 182 9.35 -11.41 8.65
N PHE A 183 9.97 -12.41 8.05
CA PHE A 183 9.28 -13.37 7.21
C PHE A 183 8.73 -14.53 8.04
N PRO A 184 7.42 -14.82 7.96
CA PRO A 184 6.85 -16.01 8.57
C PRO A 184 7.53 -17.31 8.09
N PRO A 185 7.51 -18.39 8.89
CA PRO A 185 8.04 -19.68 8.45
C PRO A 185 7.44 -20.15 7.11
N GLY A 186 8.31 -20.54 6.18
CA GLY A 186 7.92 -20.99 4.85
C GLY A 186 7.46 -19.89 3.89
N PHE A 187 7.62 -18.61 4.23
CA PHE A 187 7.25 -17.49 3.35
C PHE A 187 8.14 -17.39 2.10
N HIS A 188 9.45 -17.62 2.23
CA HIS A 188 10.39 -17.62 1.09
C HIS A 188 10.03 -18.64 -0.02
N LYS A 189 9.21 -19.66 0.26
CA LYS A 189 8.75 -20.61 -0.75
C LYS A 189 7.88 -19.97 -1.84
N THR A 190 7.28 -18.80 -1.56
CA THR A 190 6.50 -18.04 -2.55
C THR A 190 7.31 -16.94 -3.21
N MET A 191 8.59 -16.79 -2.86
CA MET A 191 9.47 -15.73 -3.35
C MET A 191 10.37 -16.27 -4.45
N GLY A 192 10.69 -15.39 -5.41
CA GLY A 192 11.60 -15.71 -6.50
C GLY A 192 13.06 -15.63 -6.07
N LYS A 193 13.94 -15.41 -7.05
CA LYS A 193 15.31 -15.02 -6.77
C LYS A 193 15.31 -13.60 -6.19
N SER A 194 15.90 -13.43 -5.00
CA SER A 194 16.05 -12.13 -4.36
C SER A 194 16.93 -11.18 -5.18
N ASP A 195 16.65 -9.89 -5.03
CA ASP A 195 17.52 -8.83 -5.51
C ASP A 195 18.48 -8.42 -4.39
N ASP A 196 19.71 -8.93 -4.49
CA ASP A 196 20.70 -8.84 -3.41
C ASP A 196 21.40 -7.47 -3.33
N ARG A 197 20.97 -6.48 -4.12
CA ARG A 197 21.49 -5.10 -4.06
C ARG A 197 21.20 -4.42 -2.72
N LEU A 198 20.12 -4.80 -2.04
CA LEU A 198 19.77 -4.33 -0.69
C LEU A 198 19.19 -5.49 0.14
N PRO A 199 19.30 -5.43 1.48
CA PRO A 199 18.57 -6.36 2.35
C PRO A 199 17.06 -6.34 2.05
N GLU A 200 16.42 -7.51 2.02
CA GLU A 200 15.00 -7.66 1.65
C GLU A 200 14.07 -6.75 2.48
N MET A 201 14.37 -6.57 3.76
CA MET A 201 13.55 -5.80 4.71
C MET A 201 13.89 -4.30 4.78
N THR A 202 14.79 -3.80 3.94
CA THR A 202 15.10 -2.36 3.88
C THR A 202 13.84 -1.57 3.57
N ASN A 203 13.44 -0.67 4.46
CA ASN A 203 12.32 0.23 4.21
C ASN A 203 12.77 1.38 3.31
N GLY A 204 11.88 1.84 2.46
CA GLY A 204 12.14 2.98 1.59
C GLY A 204 10.91 3.44 0.84
N LEU A 205 11.06 4.52 0.10
CA LEU A 205 10.03 5.05 -0.76
C LEU A 205 10.31 4.62 -2.20
N GLY A 206 9.37 3.90 -2.81
CA GLY A 206 9.37 3.66 -4.25
C GLY A 206 8.67 4.80 -4.97
N ILE A 207 9.24 5.29 -6.07
CA ILE A 207 8.62 6.28 -6.96
C ILE A 207 8.40 5.64 -8.33
N MET A 208 7.20 5.83 -8.89
CA MET A 208 6.76 5.22 -10.13
C MET A 208 6.19 6.29 -11.07
N ILE A 209 7.04 6.98 -11.82
CA ILE A 209 6.65 8.07 -12.72
C ILE A 209 6.98 7.64 -14.15
N GLU A 210 5.96 7.51 -15.00
CA GLU A 210 6.12 7.02 -16.38
C GLU A 210 6.94 5.72 -16.45
N ASN A 211 8.16 5.78 -16.98
CA ASN A 211 9.10 4.66 -17.08
C ASN A 211 10.09 4.56 -15.90
N ILE A 212 10.14 5.57 -15.02
CA ILE A 212 11.03 5.61 -13.86
C ILE A 212 10.45 4.72 -12.77
N ARG A 213 11.24 3.76 -12.32
CA ARG A 213 11.00 2.95 -11.13
C ARG A 213 12.23 3.08 -10.26
N ARG A 214 12.18 3.95 -9.24
CA ARG A 214 13.32 4.21 -8.37
C ARG A 214 12.95 4.00 -6.91
N PHE A 215 13.81 3.32 -6.18
CA PHE A 215 13.67 3.09 -4.75
C PHE A 215 14.65 3.97 -3.97
N TYR A 216 14.15 4.62 -2.93
CA TYR A 216 14.90 5.51 -2.05
C TYR A 216 14.95 4.87 -0.66
N PRO A 217 16.06 4.21 -0.29
CA PRO A 217 16.23 3.64 1.04
C PRO A 217 16.07 4.70 2.13
N LEU A 218 15.38 4.36 3.22
CA LEU A 218 15.04 5.31 4.28
C LEU A 218 16.28 5.94 4.94
N ASP A 219 17.36 5.17 5.07
CA ASP A 219 18.65 5.62 5.60
C ASP A 219 19.40 6.58 4.66
N VAL A 220 19.12 6.53 3.35
CA VAL A 220 19.68 7.44 2.34
C VAL A 220 18.90 8.76 2.26
N ILE A 221 17.59 8.76 2.53
CA ILE A 221 16.76 9.99 2.44
C ILE A 221 17.28 11.10 3.38
N GLY A 222 17.78 10.75 4.57
CA GLY A 222 18.39 11.70 5.51
C GLY A 222 17.49 12.90 5.84
N ASP A 223 18.03 14.11 5.71
CA ASP A 223 17.32 15.38 5.92
C ASP A 223 16.41 15.79 4.75
N GLY A 224 16.43 15.01 3.66
CA GLY A 224 15.62 15.17 2.47
C GLY A 224 16.45 15.28 1.20
N ILE A 225 15.84 14.84 0.10
CA ILE A 225 16.40 14.88 -1.25
C ILE A 225 15.62 15.90 -2.07
N LYS A 226 16.32 16.64 -2.91
CA LYS A 226 15.74 17.49 -3.95
C LYS A 226 16.34 17.08 -5.28
N GLU A 227 15.51 16.82 -6.26
CA GLU A 227 15.95 16.48 -7.60
C GLU A 227 14.95 16.96 -8.65
N GLU A 228 15.39 17.01 -9.90
CA GLU A 228 14.51 17.25 -11.04
C GLU A 228 14.20 15.92 -11.72
N VAL A 229 12.91 15.62 -11.89
CA VAL A 229 12.42 14.41 -12.56
C VAL A 229 11.51 14.83 -13.70
N LEU A 230 11.89 14.51 -14.94
CA LEU A 230 11.14 14.86 -16.16
C LEU A 230 10.82 16.38 -16.27
N GLY A 231 11.73 17.24 -15.81
CA GLY A 231 11.54 18.70 -15.82
C GLY A 231 10.73 19.26 -14.64
N HIS A 232 10.29 18.41 -13.71
CA HIS A 232 9.54 18.79 -12.52
C HIS A 232 10.39 18.67 -11.26
N ASN A 233 10.23 19.63 -10.34
CA ASN A 233 11.00 19.67 -9.11
C ASN A 233 10.36 18.77 -8.05
N LEU A 234 11.09 17.73 -7.64
CA LEU A 234 10.65 16.74 -6.68
C LEU A 234 11.38 16.91 -5.35
N ILE A 235 10.63 16.87 -4.24
CA ILE A 235 11.19 16.72 -2.90
C ILE A 235 10.83 15.37 -2.31
N ILE A 236 11.78 14.74 -1.64
CA ILE A 236 11.58 13.50 -0.88
C ILE A 236 12.04 13.75 0.55
N LYS A 237 11.18 13.50 1.53
CA LYS A 237 11.46 13.79 2.94
C LYS A 237 10.88 12.72 3.86
N ILE A 238 11.40 12.66 5.07
CA ILE A 238 10.82 11.89 6.16
C ILE A 238 9.97 12.83 7.01
N ARG A 239 8.68 12.53 7.18
CA ARG A 239 7.78 13.35 7.99
C ARG A 239 8.16 13.28 9.47
N THR A 240 8.11 14.43 10.15
CA THR A 240 8.67 14.59 11.50
C THR A 240 8.02 13.70 12.55
N PHE A 241 6.68 13.62 12.56
CA PHE A 241 5.90 13.00 13.64
C PHE A 241 5.79 11.47 13.55
N ASP A 242 5.73 10.92 12.34
CA ASP A 242 5.54 9.47 12.13
C ASP A 242 6.73 8.76 11.47
N LYS A 243 7.74 9.53 11.04
CA LYS A 243 8.92 9.02 10.34
C LYS A 243 8.60 8.28 9.04
N VAL A 244 7.46 8.58 8.41
CA VAL A 244 7.09 8.03 7.11
C VAL A 244 7.71 8.86 5.99
N PRO A 245 8.39 8.25 5.01
CA PRO A 245 8.90 8.96 3.85
C PRO A 245 7.75 9.33 2.90
N PHE A 246 7.86 10.49 2.27
CA PHE A 246 6.94 10.92 1.22
C PHE A 246 7.69 11.74 0.17
N ALA A 247 7.13 11.77 -1.03
CA ALA A 247 7.56 12.59 -2.14
C ALA A 247 6.45 13.59 -2.49
N LYS A 248 6.80 14.84 -2.80
CA LYS A 248 5.85 15.87 -3.25
C LYS A 248 6.47 16.66 -4.40
N TRP A 249 5.65 17.00 -5.39
CA TRP A 249 6.01 17.98 -6.40
C TRP A 249 6.07 19.39 -5.77
N LEU A 250 7.07 20.19 -6.12
CA LEU A 250 7.15 21.59 -5.65
C LEU A 250 6.30 22.55 -6.49
N ASP A 251 5.93 22.12 -7.69
CA ASP A 251 5.19 22.85 -8.70
C ASP A 251 3.74 22.35 -8.87
N SER A 252 3.31 21.38 -8.07
CA SER A 252 1.95 20.84 -8.05
C SER A 252 1.50 20.50 -6.64
N GLU A 253 0.19 20.59 -6.39
CA GLU A 253 -0.42 20.08 -5.14
C GLU A 253 -0.59 18.56 -5.16
N GLU A 254 -0.47 17.93 -6.33
CA GLU A 254 -0.57 16.49 -6.46
C GLU A 254 0.68 15.78 -5.92
N TYR A 255 0.48 14.54 -5.46
CA TYR A 255 1.56 13.64 -5.08
C TYR A 255 1.96 12.79 -6.29
N PRO A 256 3.26 12.60 -6.57
CA PRO A 256 3.67 11.59 -7.54
C PRO A 256 3.21 10.20 -7.08
N PRO A 257 2.95 9.26 -8.01
CA PRO A 257 2.74 7.87 -7.65
C PRO A 257 3.96 7.36 -6.87
N GLN A 258 3.71 6.99 -5.62
CA GLN A 258 4.74 6.60 -4.67
C GLN A 258 4.23 5.47 -3.77
N LEU A 259 5.17 4.69 -3.25
CA LEU A 259 4.88 3.49 -2.48
C LEU A 259 5.86 3.38 -1.31
N PHE A 260 5.39 3.63 -0.10
CA PHE A 260 6.18 3.29 1.08
C PHE A 260 6.18 1.77 1.26
N CYS A 261 7.33 1.12 1.13
CA CYS A 261 7.41 -0.33 1.14
C CYS A 261 8.81 -0.83 1.52
N ARG A 262 8.94 -2.16 1.63
CA ARG A 262 10.21 -2.85 1.79
C ARG A 262 10.80 -3.22 0.43
N TRP A 263 12.12 -3.24 0.38
CA TRP A 263 12.90 -3.47 -0.84
C TRP A 263 12.42 -4.68 -1.63
N TYR A 264 12.24 -5.84 -0.99
CA TYR A 264 11.82 -7.06 -1.68
C TYR A 264 10.49 -6.84 -2.43
N GLY A 265 9.51 -6.17 -1.81
CA GLY A 265 8.21 -5.92 -2.42
C GLY A 265 8.33 -5.03 -3.65
N PHE A 266 9.19 -4.01 -3.60
CA PHE A 266 9.43 -3.11 -4.72
C PHE A 266 10.19 -3.80 -5.85
N SER A 267 11.30 -4.49 -5.56
CA SER A 267 12.17 -5.08 -6.57
C SER A 267 11.54 -6.28 -7.31
N TYR A 268 10.71 -7.09 -6.63
CA TYR A 268 9.92 -8.13 -7.31
C TYR A 268 8.84 -7.54 -8.22
N THR A 269 8.22 -6.44 -7.79
CA THR A 269 7.13 -5.79 -8.56
C THR A 269 7.68 -5.03 -9.77
N PHE A 270 8.82 -4.36 -9.59
CA PHE A 270 9.48 -3.54 -10.60
C PHE A 270 10.92 -4.06 -10.81
N PRO A 271 11.08 -5.17 -11.54
CA PRO A 271 12.41 -5.68 -11.85
C PRO A 271 13.20 -4.64 -12.65
N ASN A 272 14.51 -4.59 -12.42
CA ASN A 272 15.42 -3.58 -12.99
C ASN A 272 15.15 -2.13 -12.53
N CYS A 273 14.42 -1.94 -11.43
CA CYS A 273 14.31 -0.63 -10.81
C CYS A 273 15.69 -0.08 -10.40
N GLU A 274 15.79 1.25 -10.42
CA GLU A 274 16.93 2.02 -9.91
C GLU A 274 16.90 2.07 -8.38
N ILE A 275 18.07 2.16 -7.78
CA ILE A 275 18.23 2.47 -6.35
C ILE A 275 18.89 3.84 -6.29
N PHE A 276 18.33 4.73 -5.49
CA PHE A 276 18.98 6.00 -5.19
C PHE A 276 20.07 5.76 -4.13
N GLU A 277 21.33 6.04 -4.49
CA GLU A 277 22.49 5.78 -3.63
C GLU A 277 23.01 7.04 -2.91
N GLY A 278 22.39 8.20 -3.17
CA GLY A 278 22.85 9.51 -2.70
C GLY A 278 23.19 10.44 -3.87
N ILE A 279 23.49 11.70 -3.55
CA ILE A 279 24.17 12.59 -4.50
C ILE A 279 25.65 12.42 -4.20
N ASP A 280 26.41 11.87 -5.15
CA ASP A 280 27.88 11.90 -5.07
C ASP A 280 28.30 13.37 -4.94
N ASN A 281 28.96 13.72 -3.83
CA ASN A 281 29.54 15.05 -3.62
C ASN A 281 30.79 15.25 -4.50
#